data_AF-A0A7C3N2F8-F1
#
_entry.id   AF-A0A7C3N2F8-F1
#
_cell.length_a   1.000
_cell.length_b   1.000
_cell.length_c   1.000
_cell.angle_alpha   90.00
_cell.angle_beta   90.00
_cell.angle_gamma   90.00
#
_symmetry.space_group_name_H-M   'P 1'
#
loop_
_entity.id
_entity.type
_entity.pdbx_description
1 polymer ?
#
loop_
_entity_poly.entity_id
_entity_poly.type
_entity_poly.pdbx_seq_one_letter_code
_entity_poly.pdbx_strand_id
1 'polypeptide(L)'
;MTCRECREKWSALLDSELTPSEIKAVWGHIRECPDCCKYCCELTCLDAIVRHLNLPAASEALWQRLRAKLPALRARRLPLRKLAIPQPAFSRMGRM
;
A
#
# COMPACT_ATOMS: atom_id res chain seq x y z
N MET A 1 -15.88 7.28 -9.63
CA MET A 1 -15.48 6.63 -8.36
C MET A 1 -16.08 7.40 -7.21
N THR A 2 -16.22 6.76 -6.07
CA THR A 2 -16.65 7.42 -4.83
C THR A 2 -15.47 8.05 -4.08
N CYS A 3 -15.72 9.03 -3.21
CA CYS A 3 -14.65 9.64 -2.41
C CYS A 3 -13.91 8.60 -1.55
N ARG A 4 -14.61 7.61 -1.02
CA ARG A 4 -14.01 6.51 -0.25
C ARG A 4 -13.02 5.71 -1.09
N GLU A 5 -13.44 5.26 -2.26
CA GLU A 5 -12.57 4.52 -3.20
C GLU A 5 -11.36 5.36 -3.60
N CYS A 6 -11.52 6.67 -3.82
CA CYS A 6 -10.41 7.56 -4.13
C CYS A 6 -9.37 7.59 -3.02
N ARG A 7 -9.79 7.69 -1.76
CA ARG A 7 -8.90 7.74 -0.60
C ARG A 7 -8.15 6.42 -0.38
N GLU A 8 -8.86 5.30 -0.51
CA GLU A 8 -8.25 3.96 -0.44
C GLU A 8 -7.21 3.77 -1.56
N LYS A 9 -7.56 4.16 -2.80
CA LYS A 9 -6.61 4.10 -3.92
C LYS A 9 -5.45 5.08 -3.80
N TRP A 10 -5.64 6.25 -3.21
CA TRP A 10 -4.53 7.19 -2.97
C TRP A 10 -3.50 6.60 -2.01
N SER A 11 -3.93 5.89 -0.96
CA SER A 11 -3.02 5.14 -0.09
C SER A 11 -2.22 4.10 -0.90
N ALA A 12 -2.92 3.26 -1.67
CA ALA A 12 -2.28 2.26 -2.54
C ALA A 12 -1.32 2.89 -3.57
N LEU A 13 -1.60 4.12 -4.02
CA LEU A 13 -0.71 4.86 -4.91
C LEU A 13 0.62 5.22 -4.24
N LEU A 14 0.59 5.67 -2.99
CA LEU A 14 1.80 6.01 -2.21
C LEU A 14 2.70 4.78 -1.99
N ASP A 15 2.08 3.60 -1.91
CA ASP A 15 2.74 2.30 -1.81
C ASP A 15 3.15 1.71 -3.19
N SER A 16 2.90 2.43 -4.28
CA SER A 16 3.20 2.00 -5.66
C SER A 16 2.44 0.74 -6.11
N GLU A 17 1.23 0.52 -5.60
CA GLU A 17 0.41 -0.67 -5.87
C GLU A 17 -0.64 -0.48 -6.97
N LEU A 18 -0.80 0.74 -7.50
CA LEU A 18 -1.80 1.02 -8.54
C LEU A 18 -1.28 0.79 -9.96
N THR A 19 -2.18 0.32 -10.83
CA THR A 19 -1.95 0.27 -12.27
C THR A 19 -2.12 1.65 -12.93
N PRO A 20 -1.56 1.89 -14.13
CA PRO A 20 -1.68 3.19 -14.82
C PRO A 20 -3.12 3.64 -15.10
N SER A 21 -4.04 2.70 -15.34
CA SER A 21 -5.46 3.01 -15.55
C SER A 21 -6.14 3.49 -14.26
N GLU A 22 -5.78 2.90 -13.12
CA GLU A 22 -6.29 3.30 -11.81
C GLU A 22 -5.75 4.66 -11.38
N ILE A 23 -4.47 4.94 -11.65
CA ILE A 23 -3.87 6.25 -11.44
C ILE A 23 -4.65 7.31 -12.21
N LYS A 24 -4.92 7.09 -13.50
CA LYS A 24 -5.72 8.03 -14.31
C LYS A 24 -7.12 8.24 -13.74
N ALA A 25 -7.78 7.17 -13.29
CA ALA A 25 -9.09 7.29 -12.69
C ALA A 25 -9.04 8.20 -11.45
N VAL A 26 -8.14 7.91 -10.51
CA VAL A 26 -7.94 8.67 -9.25
C VAL A 26 -7.69 10.14 -9.52
N TRP A 27 -6.78 10.46 -10.45
CA TRP A 27 -6.53 11.84 -10.87
C TRP A 27 -7.76 12.54 -11.47
N GLY A 28 -8.60 11.81 -12.20
CA GLY A 28 -9.87 12.33 -12.70
C GLY A 28 -10.78 12.81 -11.57
N HIS A 29 -10.97 11.99 -10.53
CA HIS A 29 -11.83 12.36 -9.39
C HIS A 29 -11.24 13.49 -8.55
N ILE A 30 -9.92 13.50 -8.31
CA ILE A 30 -9.26 14.56 -7.52
C ILE A 30 -9.42 15.93 -8.16
N ARG A 31 -9.47 16.01 -9.50
CA ARG A 31 -9.71 17.27 -10.23
C ARG A 31 -11.13 17.80 -10.02
N GLU A 32 -12.10 16.92 -9.79
CA GLU A 32 -13.52 17.25 -9.69
C GLU A 32 -14.02 17.34 -8.24
N CYS A 33 -13.28 16.78 -7.27
CA CYS A 33 -13.65 16.73 -5.86
C CYS A 33 -12.63 17.47 -4.96
N PRO A 34 -12.95 18.69 -4.49
CA PRO A 34 -12.07 19.47 -3.63
C PRO A 34 -11.70 18.77 -2.32
N ASP A 35 -12.64 18.04 -1.70
CA ASP A 35 -12.41 17.33 -0.44
C ASP A 35 -11.38 16.21 -0.62
N CYS A 36 -11.46 15.47 -1.72
CA CYS A 36 -10.49 14.44 -2.04
C CYS A 36 -9.13 15.04 -2.40
N CYS A 37 -9.10 16.17 -3.11
CA CYS A 37 -7.85 16.88 -3.38
C CYS A 37 -7.14 17.30 -2.09
N LYS A 38 -7.87 17.90 -1.15
CA LYS A 38 -7.33 18.29 0.15
C LYS A 38 -6.82 17.07 0.94
N TYR A 39 -7.63 16.03 1.07
CA TYR A 39 -7.26 14.80 1.78
C TYR A 39 -6.00 14.15 1.20
N CYS A 40 -5.94 14.04 -0.13
CA CYS A 40 -4.82 13.42 -0.83
C CYS A 40 -3.53 14.23 -0.63
N CYS A 41 -3.62 15.57 -0.68
CA CYS A 41 -2.51 16.46 -0.39
C CYS A 41 -1.99 16.28 1.05
N GLU A 42 -2.90 16.28 2.04
CA GLU A 42 -2.55 16.06 3.45
C GLU A 42 -1.86 14.70 3.66
N LEU A 43 -2.38 13.63 3.06
CA LEU A 43 -1.77 12.30 3.16
C LEU A 43 -0.38 12.24 2.51
N THR A 44 -0.21 12.88 1.35
CA THR A 44 1.10 12.98 0.68
C THR A 44 2.11 13.76 1.54
N CYS A 45 1.69 14.84 2.19
CA CYS A 45 2.55 15.57 3.12
C CYS A 45 2.97 14.71 4.32
N LEU A 46 2.03 13.95 4.90
CA LEU A 46 2.31 13.05 6.02
C LEU A 46 3.28 11.93 5.62
N ASP A 47 3.07 11.28 4.48
CA ASP A 47 3.98 10.24 3.96
C ASP A 47 5.39 10.80 3.76
N ALA A 48 5.52 12.01 3.19
CA ALA A 48 6.82 12.66 3.04
C ALA A 48 7.52 12.90 4.39
N ILE A 49 6.80 13.41 5.40
CA ILE A 49 7.35 13.63 6.74
C ILE A 49 7.82 12.29 7.34
N VAL A 50 6.99 11.24 7.26
CA VAL A 50 7.31 9.92 7.81
C VAL A 50 8.56 9.34 7.16
N ARG A 51 8.72 9.47 5.83
CA ARG A 51 9.90 8.99 5.09
C ARG A 51 11.18 9.74 5.45
N HIS A 52 11.08 10.96 5.97
CA HIS A 52 12.21 11.76 6.42
C HIS A 52 12.48 11.64 7.93
N LEU A 53 11.74 10.80 8.66
CA LEU A 53 12.05 10.53 10.06
C LEU A 53 13.43 9.89 10.18
N ASN A 54 14.22 10.42 11.10
CA ASN A 54 15.53 9.88 11.41
C ASN A 54 15.36 8.59 12.24
N LEU A 55 15.42 7.46 11.56
CA LEU A 55 15.29 6.14 12.18
C LEU A 55 16.66 5.64 12.64
N PRO A 56 16.77 5.02 13.83
CA PRO A 56 18.01 4.42 14.25
C PRO A 56 18.42 3.34 13.25
N ALA A 57 19.71 3.31 12.90
CA ALA A 57 20.25 2.27 12.06
C ALA A 57 19.99 0.90 12.71
N ALA A 58 19.50 -0.06 11.92
CA ALA A 58 19.33 -1.42 12.38
C ALA A 58 20.69 -1.99 12.81
N SER A 59 20.73 -2.74 13.91
CA SER A 59 21.98 -3.28 14.44
C SER A 59 22.63 -4.26 13.45
N GLU A 60 23.96 -4.28 13.41
CA GLU A 60 24.71 -5.19 12.53
C GLU A 60 24.36 -6.66 12.80
N ALA A 61 24.12 -7.02 14.07
CA ALA A 61 23.66 -8.35 14.46
C ALA A 61 22.31 -8.72 13.82
N LEU A 62 21.36 -7.78 13.71
CA LEU A 62 20.09 -8.01 13.02
C LEU A 62 20.32 -8.25 11.53
N TRP A 63 21.16 -7.44 10.88
CA TRP A 63 21.49 -7.60 9.47
C TRP A 63 22.18 -8.94 9.15
N GLN A 64 23.10 -9.39 10.01
CA GLN A 64 23.73 -10.70 9.87
C GLN A 64 22.70 -11.84 9.96
N ARG A 65 21.78 -11.77 10.93
CA ARG A 65 20.69 -12.76 11.07
C ARG A 65 19.78 -12.78 9.85
N LEU A 66 19.46 -11.61 9.28
CA LEU A 66 18.67 -11.51 8.05
C LEU A 66 19.41 -12.12 6.85
N ARG A 67 20.69 -11.77 6.65
CA ARG A 67 21.53 -12.31 5.56
C ARG A 67 21.69 -13.82 5.65
N ALA A 68 21.82 -14.38 6.85
CA ALA A 68 21.91 -15.83 7.03
C ALA A 68 20.59 -16.56 6.69
N LYS A 69 19.43 -15.92 6.94
CA LYS A 69 18.10 -16.54 6.73
C LYS A 69 17.51 -16.31 5.34
N LEU A 70 17.84 -15.21 4.66
CA LEU A 70 17.31 -14.88 3.33
C LEU A 70 17.58 -15.97 2.26
N PRO A 71 18.77 -16.59 2.17
CA PRO A 71 19.02 -17.69 1.23
C PRO A 71 18.12 -18.90 1.48
N ALA A 72 17.88 -19.25 2.74
CA ALA A 72 17.01 -20.36 3.13
C ALA A 72 15.53 -20.11 2.77
N LEU A 73 15.08 -18.85 2.80
CA LEU A 73 13.75 -18.45 2.35
C LEU A 73 13.62 -18.47 0.82
N ARG A 74 14.66 -18.05 0.08
CA ARG A 74 14.69 -18.12 -1.40
C ARG A 74 14.73 -19.56 -1.92
N ALA A 75 15.43 -20.45 -1.21
CA ALA A 75 15.47 -21.89 -1.53
C ALA A 75 14.13 -22.59 -1.26
N ARG A 76 13.32 -22.08 -0.32
CA ARG A 76 11.91 -22.46 -0.14
C ARG A 76 11.03 -21.81 -1.20
N ARG A 77 11.20 -22.18 -2.48
CA ARG A 77 10.10 -22.06 -3.45
C ARG A 77 9.02 -23.08 -3.06
N LEU A 78 8.21 -22.75 -2.06
CA LEU A 78 6.97 -23.45 -1.81
C LEU A 78 6.11 -23.30 -3.07
N PRO A 79 5.50 -24.39 -3.59
CA PRO A 79 4.61 -24.27 -4.74
C PRO A 79 3.50 -23.27 -4.41
N LEU A 80 3.34 -22.26 -5.28
CA LEU A 80 2.40 -21.12 -5.14
C LEU A 80 0.95 -21.53 -4.82
N ARG A 81 0.59 -22.81 -4.99
CA ARG A 81 -0.70 -23.39 -4.60
C ARG A 81 -1.01 -23.34 -3.10
N LYS A 82 -0.02 -23.12 -2.21
CA LYS A 82 -0.24 -23.14 -0.75
C LYS A 82 -0.27 -21.75 -0.08
N LEU A 83 -0.06 -20.68 -0.83
CA LEU A 83 -0.11 -19.29 -0.33
C LEU A 83 -1.43 -18.60 -0.69
N ALA A 84 -2.52 -19.37 -0.87
CA ALA A 84 -3.86 -18.82 -0.95
C ALA A 84 -4.17 -18.14 0.40
N ILE A 85 -3.88 -16.85 0.49
CA ILE A 85 -4.39 -16.00 1.55
C ILE A 85 -5.90 -15.96 1.30
N PRO A 86 -6.75 -16.51 2.19
CA PRO A 86 -8.17 -16.38 2.03
C PRO A 86 -8.49 -14.88 2.07
N GLN A 87 -8.96 -14.35 0.94
CA GLN A 87 -9.57 -13.02 0.92
C GLN A 87 -10.75 -13.09 1.90
N PRO A 88 -10.78 -12.27 2.96
CA PRO A 88 -11.99 -12.18 3.78
C PRO A 88 -13.11 -11.73 2.85
N ALA A 89 -14.17 -12.53 2.78
CA ALA A 89 -15.37 -12.17 2.08
C ALA A 89 -15.92 -10.89 2.72
N PHE A 90 -15.66 -9.73 2.12
CA PHE A 90 -16.40 -8.52 2.41
C PHE A 90 -17.82 -8.76 1.91
N SER A 91 -18.66 -9.28 2.80
CA SER A 91 -20.09 -9.44 2.60
C SER A 91 -20.66 -8.09 2.18
N ARG A 92 -21.18 -8.04 0.95
CA ARG A 92 -22.10 -7.02 0.47
C ARG A 92 -23.34 -7.04 1.36
N MET A 93 -23.33 -6.26 2.42
CA MET A 93 -24.53 -5.75 3.10
C MET A 93 -24.74 -4.34 2.56
N GLY A 94 -25.85 -3.92 1.99
CA GLY A 94 -27.12 -4.53 1.64
C GLY A 94 -27.88 -3.37 0.99
N ARG A 95 -28.42 -3.57 -0.21
CA ARG A 95 -29.38 -2.64 -0.78
C ARG A 95 -30.70 -2.84 -0.06
N MET A 96 -31.17 -1.83 0.66
CA MET A 96 -32.58 -1.50 0.87
C MET A 96 -32.69 0.01 1.00
#